data_AF-A0A132TZH9-F1
#
_entry.id   AF-A0A132TZH9-F1
#
_cell.length_a   1.000
_cell.length_b   1.000
_cell.length_c   1.000
_cell.angle_alpha   90.00
_cell.angle_beta   90.00
_cell.angle_gamma   90.00
#
_symmetry.space_group_name_H-M   'P 1'
#
loop_
_entity.id
_entity.type
_entity.pdbx_description
1 polymer ?
#
loop_
_entity_poly.entity_id
_entity_poly.type
_entity_poly.pdbx_seq_one_letter_code
_entity_poly.pdbx_strand_id
1 'polypeptide(L)'
;MGVGVLIFLTNIFLTSRKPADAPDDPWEDGRTLEWTISSPPPEYNFKQTPLVRGLDAFWKEKTSGHKTMTPAEPVGPIHMPSATILPFLMSVGIFIAGLGFMFSRDDFGNAFMGFLFNNYLVTAIGLVITFGSMLLRSLYDDHGWHIEPEELEGR
;
A
#
# COMPACT_ATOMS: atom_id res chain seq x y z
N MET A 1 -16.33 20.94 -16.14
CA MET A 1 -15.86 19.72 -15.45
C MET A 1 -15.26 18.70 -16.42
N GLY A 2 -15.99 18.20 -17.43
CA GLY A 2 -15.48 17.15 -18.35
C GLY A 2 -14.16 17.49 -19.08
N VAL A 3 -14.06 18.70 -19.65
CA VAL A 3 -12.79 19.17 -20.27
C VAL A 3 -11.62 19.18 -19.29
N GLY A 4 -11.87 19.55 -18.03
CA GLY A 4 -10.85 19.54 -16.99
C GLY A 4 -10.34 18.13 -16.65
N VAL A 5 -11.22 17.13 -16.63
CA VAL A 5 -10.84 15.73 -16.43
C VAL A 5 -9.96 15.24 -17.58
N LEU A 6 -10.28 15.59 -18.82
CA LEU A 6 -9.46 15.20 -19.98
C LEU A 6 -8.06 15.81 -19.92
N ILE A 7 -7.95 17.09 -19.54
CA ILE A 7 -6.65 17.75 -19.35
C ILE A 7 -5.85 17.04 -18.25
N PHE A 8 -6.48 16.72 -17.12
CA PHE A 8 -5.83 16.00 -16.01
C PHE A 8 -5.32 14.61 -16.42
N LEU A 9 -6.15 13.80 -17.08
CA LEU A 9 -5.76 12.47 -17.57
C LEU A 9 -4.64 12.57 -18.61
N THR A 10 -4.66 13.59 -19.46
CA THR A 10 -3.58 13.85 -20.43
C THR A 10 -2.27 14.18 -19.70
N ASN A 11 -2.32 14.97 -18.63
CA ASN A 11 -1.15 15.28 -17.83
C ASN A 11 -0.55 14.03 -17.16
N ILE A 12 -1.39 13.17 -16.55
CA ILE A 12 -0.95 11.89 -15.97
C ILE A 12 -0.24 11.04 -17.03
N PHE A 13 -0.86 10.87 -18.20
CA PHE A 13 -0.30 10.04 -19.28
C PHE A 13 1.05 10.56 -19.79
N LEU A 14 1.17 11.88 -19.97
CA LEU A 14 2.43 12.48 -20.42
C LEU A 14 3.52 12.36 -19.36
N THR A 15 3.19 12.57 -18.08
CA THR A 15 4.14 12.49 -16.97
C THR A 15 4.57 11.05 -16.67
N SER A 16 3.67 10.06 -16.76
CA SER A 16 4.00 8.66 -16.50
C SER A 16 4.98 8.05 -17.52
N ARG A 17 5.25 8.74 -18.64
CA ARG A 17 6.23 8.33 -19.65
C ARG A 17 7.59 9.02 -19.49
N LYS A 18 7.71 9.97 -18.56
CA LYS A 18 8.96 10.67 -18.25
C LYS A 18 9.76 9.88 -17.20
N PRO A 19 11.09 10.07 -17.10
CA PRO A 19 11.88 9.52 -16.01
C PRO A 19 11.37 10.01 -14.64
N ALA A 20 11.59 9.22 -13.60
CA ALA A 20 11.27 9.57 -12.22
C ALA A 20 12.48 10.26 -11.56
N ASP A 21 12.82 11.46 -12.04
CA ASP A 21 14.00 12.24 -11.67
C ASP A 21 13.67 13.49 -10.83
N ALA A 22 12.56 13.45 -10.10
CA ALA A 22 12.19 14.52 -9.19
C ALA A 22 13.22 14.62 -8.04
N PRO A 23 13.60 15.83 -7.60
CA PRO A 23 14.42 16.01 -6.41
C PRO A 23 13.64 15.61 -5.15
N ASP A 24 14.36 15.34 -4.06
CA ASP A 24 13.79 14.92 -2.76
C ASP A 24 12.81 15.94 -2.18
N ASP A 25 13.14 17.24 -2.27
CA ASP A 25 12.26 18.37 -1.94
C ASP A 25 12.06 19.27 -3.18
N PRO A 26 11.10 18.95 -4.07
CA PRO A 26 10.85 19.72 -5.29
C PRO A 26 10.24 21.10 -5.04
N TRP A 27 9.79 21.37 -3.81
CA TRP A 27 9.21 22.65 -3.40
C TRP A 27 10.23 23.55 -2.71
N GLU A 28 11.39 23.01 -2.32
CA GLU A 28 12.45 23.64 -1.53
C GLU A 28 12.04 24.06 -0.10
N ASP A 29 10.73 24.22 0.14
CA ASP A 29 10.12 24.65 1.40
C ASP A 29 9.34 23.54 2.12
N GLY A 30 9.52 22.27 1.72
CA GLY A 30 8.94 21.11 2.39
C GLY A 30 9.22 21.11 3.91
N ARG A 31 8.22 20.78 4.73
CA ARG A 31 8.30 21.00 6.20
C ARG A 31 8.37 19.73 7.03
N THR A 32 7.87 18.67 6.45
CA THR A 32 7.57 17.38 7.06
C THR A 32 8.55 16.31 6.55
N LEU A 33 8.52 15.12 7.15
CA LEU A 33 9.57 14.10 6.99
C LEU A 33 9.60 13.44 5.60
N GLU A 34 8.51 13.48 4.85
CA GLU A 34 8.44 12.92 3.51
C GLU A 34 9.37 13.62 2.51
N TRP A 35 9.76 14.87 2.79
CA TRP A 35 10.70 15.65 1.96
C TRP A 35 12.17 15.41 2.33
N THR A 36 12.44 14.43 3.19
CA THR A 36 13.79 14.12 3.67
C THR A 36 14.30 12.77 3.16
N ILE A 37 13.50 12.07 2.37
CA ILE A 37 13.84 10.79 1.75
C ILE A 37 13.97 10.97 0.24
N SER A 38 14.65 10.03 -0.41
CA SER A 38 14.86 10.10 -1.86
C SER A 38 13.54 10.11 -2.63
N SER A 39 13.54 10.73 -3.82
CA SER A 39 12.46 10.60 -4.79
C SER A 39 12.90 9.72 -5.98
N PRO A 40 12.34 8.50 -6.17
CA PRO A 40 11.30 7.84 -5.37
C PRO A 40 11.79 7.33 -4.01
N PRO A 41 10.86 7.13 -3.04
CA PRO A 41 11.22 6.67 -1.72
C PRO A 41 11.73 5.22 -1.75
N PRO A 42 12.73 4.87 -0.92
CA PRO A 42 13.16 3.49 -0.78
C PRO A 42 12.08 2.67 -0.06
N GLU A 43 12.09 1.35 -0.24
CA GLU A 43 11.08 0.45 0.32
C GLU A 43 10.96 0.52 1.85
N TYR A 44 12.05 0.85 2.54
CA TYR A 44 12.11 1.03 4.00
C TYR A 44 11.81 2.46 4.47
N ASN A 45 11.58 3.41 3.56
CA ASN A 45 11.45 4.85 3.78
C ASN A 45 12.69 5.50 4.44
N PHE A 46 12.89 5.32 5.74
CA PHE A 46 13.99 5.93 6.51
C PHE A 46 15.04 4.90 6.89
N LYS A 47 16.30 5.15 6.56
CA LYS A 47 17.43 4.28 6.94
C LYS A 47 17.62 4.19 8.47
N GLN A 48 17.32 5.28 9.16
CA GLN A 48 17.35 5.40 10.63
C GLN A 48 16.13 6.21 11.03
N THR A 49 15.54 5.91 12.19
CA THR A 49 14.43 6.73 12.68
C THR A 49 14.86 8.18 12.89
N PRO A 50 14.16 9.17 12.30
CA PRO A 50 14.52 10.57 12.44
C PRO A 50 14.13 11.09 13.83
N LEU A 51 14.99 11.91 14.43
CA LEU A 51 14.72 12.54 15.71
C LEU A 51 13.71 13.69 15.55
N VAL A 52 12.47 13.47 15.98
CA VAL A 52 11.38 14.45 15.88
C VAL A 52 11.35 15.38 17.10
N ARG A 53 11.58 16.68 16.87
CA ARG A 53 11.59 17.74 17.91
C ARG A 53 10.39 18.69 17.84
N GLY A 54 9.38 18.38 17.04
CA GLY A 54 8.17 19.18 16.89
C GLY A 54 7.34 18.75 15.68
N LEU A 55 6.26 19.49 15.42
CA LEU A 55 5.33 19.21 14.32
C LEU A 55 6.03 19.26 12.95
N ASP A 56 6.67 20.38 12.63
CA ASP A 56 7.41 20.56 11.38
C ASP A 56 8.89 20.20 11.59
N ALA A 57 9.17 18.92 11.77
CA ALA A 57 10.50 18.42 12.14
C ALA A 57 11.58 18.82 11.12
N PHE A 58 11.32 18.65 9.82
CA PHE A 58 12.29 18.99 8.77
C PHE A 58 12.47 20.51 8.64
N TRP A 59 11.41 21.30 8.78
CA TRP A 59 11.51 22.75 8.79
C TRP A 59 12.39 23.28 9.92
N LYS A 60 12.27 22.70 11.12
CA LYS A 60 13.11 23.07 12.27
C LYS A 60 14.59 22.77 12.00
N GLU A 61 14.89 21.64 11.38
CA GLU A 61 16.27 21.30 11.02
C GLU A 61 16.82 22.23 9.93
N LYS A 62 16.01 22.53 8.87
CA LYS A 62 16.37 23.51 7.82
C LYS A 62 16.65 24.90 8.38
N THR A 63 15.78 25.41 9.25
CA THR A 63 15.94 26.73 9.88
C THR A 63 17.10 26.78 10.88
N SER A 64 17.49 25.63 11.43
CA SER A 64 18.70 25.49 12.27
C SER A 64 19.98 25.33 11.44
N GLY A 65 19.89 25.30 10.11
CA GLY A 65 21.02 25.18 9.18
C GLY A 65 21.42 23.74 8.84
N HIS A 66 20.68 22.74 9.31
CA HIS A 66 20.90 21.34 8.93
C HIS A 66 20.18 21.03 7.62
N LYS A 67 20.81 20.24 6.74
CA LYS A 67 20.23 19.82 5.45
C LYS A 67 19.46 18.51 5.53
N THR A 68 19.70 17.72 6.57
CA THR A 68 19.13 16.39 6.75
C THR A 68 18.59 16.23 8.17
N MET A 69 17.72 15.26 8.36
CA MET A 69 17.24 14.91 9.70
C MET A 69 18.36 14.29 10.53
N THR A 70 18.43 14.68 11.81
CA THR A 70 19.33 14.03 12.76
C THR A 70 18.79 12.63 13.08
N PRO A 71 19.56 11.54 12.95
CA PRO A 71 19.13 10.20 13.35
C PRO A 71 18.95 10.07 14.87
N ALA A 72 17.95 9.32 15.31
CA ALA A 72 17.71 9.01 16.72
C ALA A 72 18.48 7.76 17.21
N GLU A 73 18.87 6.88 16.28
CA GLU A 73 19.49 5.58 16.56
C GLU A 73 20.64 5.28 15.58
N PRO A 74 21.60 4.40 15.91
CA PRO A 74 22.62 3.95 14.96
C PRO A 74 22.00 3.12 13.83
N VAL A 75 22.72 2.98 12.71
CA VAL A 75 22.28 2.11 11.61
C VAL A 75 22.23 0.66 12.10
N GLY A 76 21.07 0.03 11.92
CA GLY A 76 20.83 -1.37 12.27
C GLY A 76 20.05 -2.08 11.17
N PRO A 77 19.84 -3.41 11.32
CA PRO A 77 19.07 -4.19 10.35
C PRO A 77 17.61 -3.74 10.33
N ILE A 78 17.05 -3.54 9.14
CA ILE A 78 15.66 -3.09 8.97
C ILE A 78 14.78 -4.31 8.65
N HIS A 79 13.76 -4.54 9.47
CA HIS A 79 12.76 -5.57 9.23
C HIS A 79 11.72 -5.11 8.20
N MET A 80 11.47 -5.94 7.18
CA MET A 80 10.50 -5.70 6.12
C MET A 80 9.47 -6.83 6.05
N PRO A 81 8.17 -6.49 5.90
CA PRO A 81 7.13 -7.50 5.73
C PRO A 81 7.21 -8.16 4.35
N SER A 82 6.93 -9.45 4.30
CA SER A 82 6.77 -10.20 3.05
C SER A 82 5.43 -9.91 2.39
N ALA A 83 5.39 -9.94 1.05
CA ALA A 83 4.14 -9.85 0.30
C ALA A 83 3.27 -11.10 0.47
N THR A 84 1.95 -10.95 0.51
CA THR A 84 1.00 -12.07 0.61
C THR A 84 -0.22 -11.86 -0.28
N ILE A 85 -0.68 -12.92 -0.94
CA ILE A 85 -1.88 -12.91 -1.79
C ILE A 85 -3.18 -13.05 -0.98
N LEU A 86 -3.10 -13.41 0.30
CA LEU A 86 -4.28 -13.74 1.12
C LEU A 86 -5.30 -12.59 1.23
N PRO A 87 -4.92 -11.31 1.45
CA PRO A 87 -5.89 -10.20 1.50
C PRO A 87 -6.66 -10.01 0.19
N PHE A 88 -6.02 -10.28 -0.95
CA PHE A 88 -6.67 -10.24 -2.26
C PHE A 88 -7.72 -11.36 -2.37
N LEU A 89 -7.37 -12.59 -1.98
CA LEU A 89 -8.32 -13.71 -1.96
C LEU A 89 -9.49 -13.48 -1.01
N MET A 90 -9.25 -12.88 0.16
CA MET A 90 -10.33 -12.47 1.08
C MET A 90 -11.28 -11.48 0.42
N SER A 91 -10.75 -10.47 -0.28
CA SER A 91 -11.55 -9.45 -0.97
C SER A 91 -12.41 -10.07 -2.09
N VAL A 92 -11.83 -10.99 -2.87
CA VAL A 92 -12.56 -11.76 -3.89
C VAL A 92 -13.64 -12.64 -3.26
N GLY A 93 -13.34 -13.30 -2.15
CA GLY A 93 -14.30 -14.13 -1.41
C GLY A 93 -15.50 -13.32 -0.92
N ILE A 94 -15.27 -12.16 -0.29
CA ILE A 94 -16.33 -11.26 0.18
C ILE A 94 -17.14 -10.72 -1.02
N PHE A 95 -16.50 -10.37 -2.12
CA PHE A 95 -17.18 -9.93 -3.33
C PHE A 95 -18.13 -11.01 -3.88
N ILE A 96 -17.66 -12.26 -3.98
CA ILE A 96 -18.48 -13.41 -4.39
C ILE A 96 -19.64 -13.63 -3.41
N ALA A 97 -19.38 -13.56 -2.10
CA ALA A 97 -20.43 -13.71 -1.09
C ALA A 97 -21.50 -12.62 -1.19
N GLY A 98 -21.08 -11.37 -1.43
CA GLY A 98 -21.94 -10.23 -1.65
C GLY A 98 -22.84 -10.40 -2.87
N LEU A 99 -22.29 -10.83 -4.01
CA LEU A 99 -23.08 -11.18 -5.19
C LEU A 99 -24.06 -12.33 -4.90
N GLY A 100 -23.62 -13.35 -4.17
CA GLY A 100 -24.47 -14.47 -3.76
C GLY A 100 -25.68 -14.03 -2.94
N PHE A 101 -25.48 -13.15 -1.96
CA PHE A 101 -26.59 -12.60 -1.17
C PHE A 101 -27.52 -11.71 -1.99
N MET A 102 -26.95 -10.83 -2.81
CA MET A 102 -27.69 -9.85 -3.61
C MET A 102 -28.69 -10.53 -4.55
N PHE A 103 -28.23 -11.57 -5.26
CA PHE A 103 -29.05 -12.28 -6.24
C PHE A 103 -29.80 -13.51 -5.67
N SER A 104 -29.75 -13.76 -4.35
CA SER A 104 -30.33 -14.97 -3.74
C SER A 104 -31.85 -15.11 -3.88
N ARG A 105 -32.56 -14.04 -4.23
CA ARG A 105 -34.02 -14.01 -4.39
C ARG A 105 -34.46 -13.68 -5.81
N ASP A 106 -33.53 -13.62 -6.75
CA ASP A 106 -33.84 -13.26 -8.13
C ASP A 106 -34.29 -14.49 -8.93
N ASP A 107 -35.28 -14.28 -9.78
CA ASP A 107 -35.82 -15.32 -10.66
C ASP A 107 -34.93 -15.49 -11.89
N PHE A 108 -34.01 -16.45 -11.80
CA PHE A 108 -33.15 -16.81 -12.91
C PHE A 108 -33.90 -17.69 -13.93
N GLY A 109 -33.93 -17.26 -15.20
CA GLY A 109 -34.54 -18.02 -16.30
C GLY A 109 -33.81 -19.34 -16.63
N ASN A 110 -32.58 -19.52 -16.15
CA ASN A 110 -31.80 -20.75 -16.29
C ASN A 110 -31.73 -21.52 -14.95
N ALA A 111 -32.14 -22.79 -14.99
CA ALA A 111 -32.18 -23.65 -13.80
C ALA A 111 -30.82 -23.77 -13.07
N PHE A 112 -29.71 -23.69 -13.80
CA PHE A 112 -28.37 -23.72 -13.22
C PHE A 112 -28.06 -22.50 -12.33
N MET A 113 -28.34 -21.28 -12.78
CA MET A 113 -28.06 -20.08 -11.96
C MET A 113 -29.05 -19.98 -10.81
N GLY A 114 -30.32 -20.32 -11.04
CA GLY A 114 -31.31 -20.42 -9.96
C GLY A 114 -30.85 -21.39 -8.88
N PHE A 115 -30.31 -22.55 -9.26
CA PHE A 115 -29.74 -23.49 -8.30
C PHE A 115 -28.53 -22.92 -7.53
N LEU A 116 -27.62 -22.22 -8.19
CA LEU A 116 -26.41 -21.67 -7.55
C LEU A 116 -26.71 -20.50 -6.60
N PHE A 117 -27.54 -19.56 -7.02
CA PHE A 117 -27.80 -18.32 -6.27
C PHE A 117 -28.93 -18.49 -5.26
N ASN A 118 -30.04 -19.12 -5.61
CA ASN A 118 -31.21 -19.20 -4.72
C ASN A 118 -30.99 -20.17 -3.55
N ASN A 119 -30.09 -21.14 -3.70
CA ASN A 119 -29.69 -22.04 -2.62
C ASN A 119 -28.49 -21.52 -1.80
N TYR A 120 -28.11 -20.24 -1.94
CA TYR A 120 -26.98 -19.63 -1.23
C TYR A 120 -25.62 -20.32 -1.44
N LEU A 121 -25.45 -21.12 -2.50
CA LEU A 121 -24.21 -21.84 -2.75
C LEU A 121 -23.08 -20.87 -3.10
N VAL A 122 -23.36 -19.86 -3.93
CA VAL A 122 -22.40 -18.80 -4.27
C VAL A 122 -21.96 -18.05 -3.00
N THR A 123 -22.91 -17.75 -2.11
CA THR A 123 -22.64 -17.13 -0.83
C THR A 123 -21.72 -18.00 0.03
N ALA A 124 -22.04 -19.28 0.18
CA ALA A 124 -21.23 -20.21 0.96
C ALA A 124 -19.80 -20.33 0.41
N ILE A 125 -19.63 -20.40 -0.91
CA ILE A 125 -18.31 -20.43 -1.56
C ILE A 125 -17.50 -19.17 -1.22
N GLY A 126 -18.10 -17.98 -1.38
CA GLY A 126 -17.41 -16.72 -1.07
C GLY A 126 -17.00 -16.59 0.40
N LEU A 127 -17.86 -17.04 1.33
CA LEU A 127 -17.54 -17.07 2.75
C LEU A 127 -16.44 -18.09 3.08
N VAL A 128 -16.47 -19.29 2.47
CA VAL A 128 -15.42 -20.31 2.65
C VAL A 128 -14.07 -19.79 2.15
N ILE A 129 -14.02 -19.11 1.01
CA ILE A 129 -12.78 -18.48 0.51
C ILE A 129 -12.27 -17.44 1.51
N THR A 130 -13.17 -16.60 2.02
CA THR A 130 -12.81 -15.53 2.97
C THR A 130 -12.29 -16.09 4.29
N PHE A 131 -13.08 -16.92 4.97
CA PHE A 131 -12.72 -17.50 6.26
C PHE A 131 -11.58 -18.51 6.14
N GLY A 132 -11.50 -19.25 5.03
CA GLY A 132 -10.36 -20.11 4.73
C GLY A 132 -9.07 -19.31 4.59
N SER A 133 -9.10 -18.19 3.86
CA SER A 133 -7.93 -17.30 3.74
C SER A 133 -7.53 -16.69 5.10
N MET A 134 -8.51 -16.31 5.94
CA MET A 134 -8.26 -15.80 7.29
C MET A 134 -7.62 -16.88 8.18
N LEU A 135 -8.12 -18.10 8.11
CA LEU A 135 -7.58 -19.24 8.85
C LEU A 135 -6.14 -19.52 8.41
N LEU A 136 -5.87 -19.60 7.09
CA LEU A 136 -4.52 -19.79 6.57
C LEU A 136 -3.61 -18.64 7.03
N ARG A 137 -4.06 -17.39 6.97
CA ARG A 137 -3.27 -16.24 7.45
C ARG A 137 -2.95 -16.33 8.94
N SER A 138 -3.84 -16.92 9.74
CA SER A 138 -3.67 -17.09 11.18
C SER A 138 -2.80 -18.31 11.56
N LEU A 139 -2.70 -19.32 10.68
CA LEU A 139 -1.91 -20.52 10.94
C LEU A 139 -0.46 -20.38 10.45
N TYR A 140 -0.24 -19.55 9.43
CA TYR A 140 1.08 -19.28 8.89
C TYR A 140 1.61 -17.95 9.40
N ASP A 141 2.61 -18.04 10.29
CA ASP A 141 3.39 -16.89 10.74
C ASP A 141 4.54 -16.64 9.77
N ASP A 142 4.52 -15.48 9.12
CA ASP A 142 5.59 -15.00 8.28
C ASP A 142 6.40 -13.97 9.07
N HIS A 143 7.67 -14.29 9.32
CA HIS A 143 8.58 -13.44 10.08
C HIS A 143 9.20 -12.33 9.24
N GLY A 144 8.81 -12.14 7.97
CA GLY A 144 9.39 -11.14 7.10
C GLY A 144 10.84 -11.44 6.73
N TRP A 145 11.53 -10.41 6.25
CA TRP A 145 12.94 -10.46 5.91
C TRP A 145 13.65 -9.21 6.45
N HIS A 146 14.98 -9.20 6.47
CA HIS A 146 15.77 -8.08 6.97
C HIS A 146 16.69 -7.54 5.88
N ILE A 147 16.82 -6.22 5.83
CA ILE A 147 17.86 -5.53 5.07
C ILE A 147 19.03 -5.31 6.01
N GLU A 148 20.17 -5.91 5.69
CA GLU A 148 21.37 -5.80 6.53
C GLU A 148 22.06 -4.43 6.35
N PRO A 149 22.77 -3.93 7.37
CA PRO A 149 23.45 -2.64 7.30
C PRO A 149 24.41 -2.48 6.13
N GLU A 150 25.11 -3.55 5.72
CA GLU A 150 26.06 -3.49 4.61
C GLU A 150 25.35 -3.20 3.27
N GLU A 151 24.13 -3.70 3.08
CA GLU A 151 23.33 -3.45 1.88
C GLU A 151 22.81 -2.00 1.82
N LEU A 152 22.67 -1.36 2.98
CA LEU A 152 22.27 0.04 3.11
C LEU A 152 23.41 1.03 2.83
N GLU A 153 24.68 0.59 2.77
CA GLU A 153 25.83 1.44 2.46
C GLU A 153 26.17 1.48 0.97
N GLY A 154 25.75 0.46 0.21
CA GLY A 154 26.03 0.32 -1.22
C GLY A 154 24.99 0.93 -2.17
N ARG A 155 23.95 1.59 -1.65
CA ARG A 155 22.85 2.22 -2.38
C ARG A 155 22.76 3.70 -2.03
#